data_AF-G8T837-F1
#
_entry.id   AF-G8T837-F1
#
_cell.length_a   1.000
_cell.length_b   1.000
_cell.length_c   1.000
_cell.angle_alpha   90.00
_cell.angle_beta   90.00
_cell.angle_gamma   90.00
#
_symmetry.space_group_name_H-M   'P 1'
#
loop_
_entity.id
_entity.type
_entity.pdbx_description
1 polymer ?
#
loop_
_entity_poly.entity_id
_entity_poly.type
_entity_poly.pdbx_seq_one_letter_code
_entity_poly.pdbx_strand_id
1 'polypeptide(L)'
;MEKLSWREKYAGILVLLIGIIYLIMQLASLMSNTSHPYAMQNGALIINKNELLSDVKAYSLILAGIIAGWCLLKGKRLGWMLGLPILLFITLVISTIAVPMALKLKKFDNSLTGFCVGIFLVGLAIIFLLLPSARQKYRVSKGIAFLTLLLFIGLGGAYYFLQ
;
A
#
# COMPACT_ATOMS: atom_id res chain seq x y z
N MET A 1 -4.41 -13.74 25.37
CA MET A 1 -3.93 -13.05 24.15
C MET A 1 -2.45 -13.33 24.02
N GLU A 2 -2.00 -14.04 22.99
CA GLU A 2 -0.56 -14.26 22.78
C GLU A 2 0.13 -12.91 22.52
N LYS A 3 1.28 -12.67 23.16
CA LYS A 3 2.05 -11.44 22.96
C LYS A 3 2.61 -11.41 21.53
N LEU A 4 2.32 -10.32 20.81
CA LEU A 4 2.93 -10.05 19.51
C LEU A 4 4.44 -9.93 19.65
N SER A 5 5.16 -10.60 18.75
CA SER A 5 6.60 -10.49 18.62
C SER A 5 6.98 -9.08 18.13
N TRP A 6 8.18 -8.62 18.48
CA TRP A 6 8.73 -7.36 17.97
C TRP A 6 8.68 -7.30 16.43
N ARG A 7 8.89 -8.43 15.75
CA ARG A 7 8.84 -8.54 14.28
C ARG A 7 7.46 -8.22 13.70
N GLU A 8 6.41 -8.64 14.38
CA GLU A 8 5.01 -8.44 13.95
C GLU A 8 4.56 -7.00 14.23
N LYS A 9 5.00 -6.45 15.37
CA LYS A 9 4.82 -5.03 15.68
C LYS A 9 5.51 -4.16 14.64
N TYR A 10 6.74 -4.51 14.25
CA TYR A 10 7.46 -3.82 13.18
C TYR A 10 6.67 -3.82 11.88
N ALA A 11 6.21 -4.99 11.40
CA ALA A 11 5.41 -5.06 10.17
C ALA A 11 4.11 -4.25 10.25
N GLY A 12 3.38 -4.32 11.37
CA GLY A 12 2.15 -3.55 11.57
C GLY A 12 2.37 -2.03 11.63
N ILE A 13 3.42 -1.59 12.34
CA ILE A 13 3.81 -0.18 12.40
C ILE A 13 4.23 0.33 11.01
N LEU A 14 4.98 -0.47 10.25
CA LEU A 14 5.44 -0.11 8.92
C LEU A 14 4.26 0.07 7.95
N VAL A 15 3.29 -0.85 7.96
CA VAL A 15 2.06 -0.72 7.17
C VAL A 15 1.27 0.53 7.56
N LEU A 16 1.14 0.81 8.85
CA LEU A 16 0.48 2.05 9.32
C LEU A 16 1.22 3.30 8.88
N LEU A 17 2.54 3.31 9.02
CA LEU A 17 3.39 4.45 8.67
C LEU A 17 3.28 4.73 7.17
N ILE A 18 3.31 3.70 6.32
CA ILE A 18 3.07 3.83 4.88
C ILE A 18 1.67 4.40 4.62
N GLY A 19 0.63 3.86 5.26
CA GLY A 19 -0.74 4.35 5.11
C GLY A 19 -0.87 5.83 5.49
N ILE A 20 -0.22 6.26 6.57
CA ILE A 20 -0.19 7.65 7.02
C ILE A 20 0.55 8.54 6.02
N ILE A 21 1.71 8.11 5.50
CA ILE A 21 2.44 8.87 4.47
C ILE A 21 1.57 9.07 3.23
N TYR A 22 0.93 8.00 2.74
CA TYR A 22 0.02 8.12 1.59
C TYR A 22 -1.17 9.04 1.88
N LEU A 23 -1.71 9.00 3.10
CA LEU A 23 -2.78 9.91 3.52
C LEU A 23 -2.32 11.37 3.51
N ILE A 24 -1.10 11.66 4.01
CA ILE A 24 -0.52 13.01 3.98
C ILE A 24 -0.28 13.44 2.53
N MET A 25 0.24 12.57 1.67
CA MET A 25 0.44 12.87 0.24
C MET A 25 -0.89 13.16 -0.46
N GLN A 26 -1.95 12.41 -0.17
CA GLN A 26 -3.28 12.63 -0.74
C GLN A 26 -3.91 13.93 -0.22
N LEU A 27 -3.68 14.29 1.05
CA LEU A 27 -4.10 15.60 1.58
C LEU A 27 -3.32 16.74 0.94
N ALA A 28 -2.02 16.57 0.71
CA ALA A 28 -1.19 17.55 0.02
C ALA A 28 -1.62 17.72 -1.45
N SER A 29 -2.04 16.63 -2.13
CA SER A 29 -2.56 16.72 -3.50
C SER A 29 -3.90 17.45 -3.56
N LEU A 30 -4.76 17.31 -2.55
CA LEU A 30 -5.99 18.11 -2.43
C LEU A 30 -5.72 19.61 -2.21
N MET A 31 -4.64 19.96 -1.51
CA MET A 31 -4.24 21.37 -1.31
C MET A 31 -3.50 21.95 -2.53
N SER A 32 -3.01 21.09 -3.44
CA SER A 32 -2.35 21.48 -4.68
C SER A 32 -3.38 21.83 -5.75
N ASN A 33 -3.38 23.08 -6.24
CA ASN A 33 -4.29 23.59 -7.27
C ASN A 33 -4.13 22.99 -8.69
N THR A 34 -3.44 21.86 -8.84
CA THR A 34 -3.03 21.34 -10.15
C THR A 34 -4.00 20.33 -10.77
N SER A 35 -5.01 19.85 -10.04
CA SER A 35 -6.04 18.95 -10.59
C SER A 35 -7.18 18.80 -9.59
N HIS A 36 -8.15 19.72 -9.64
CA HIS A 36 -9.38 19.56 -8.87
C HIS A 36 -10.39 18.76 -9.69
N PRO A 37 -10.98 17.67 -9.13
CA PRO A 37 -12.06 16.93 -9.79
C PRO A 37 -13.30 17.80 -10.04
N TYR A 38 -13.33 19.00 -9.44
CA TYR A 38 -14.32 20.05 -9.63
C TYR A 38 -13.63 21.27 -10.25
N ALA A 39 -13.63 21.36 -11.57
CA ALA A 39 -13.25 22.59 -12.25
C ALA A 39 -14.52 23.38 -12.59
N MET A 40 -14.62 24.63 -12.12
CA MET A 40 -15.60 25.57 -12.67
C MET A 40 -15.04 26.11 -13.98
N GLN A 41 -15.49 25.56 -15.12
CA GLN A 41 -15.29 26.18 -16.42
C GLN A 41 -16.63 26.79 -16.86
N ASN A 42 -16.63 28.11 -17.11
CA ASN A 42 -17.78 28.85 -17.65
C ASN A 42 -19.10 28.70 -16.86
N GLY A 43 -19.05 28.78 -15.52
CA GLY A 43 -20.27 28.73 -14.68
C GLY A 43 -20.94 27.36 -14.59
N ALA A 44 -20.35 26.32 -15.21
CA ALA A 44 -20.76 24.93 -15.06
C ALA A 44 -19.73 24.16 -14.21
N LEU A 45 -20.23 23.34 -13.28
CA LEU A 45 -19.44 22.37 -12.54
C LEU A 45 -19.06 21.22 -13.48
N ILE A 46 -17.83 21.23 -13.99
CA ILE A 46 -17.30 20.10 -14.76
C ILE A 46 -16.67 19.13 -13.76
N ILE A 47 -17.37 18.02 -13.52
CA ILE A 47 -16.89 16.93 -12.68
C ILE A 47 -16.10 15.97 -13.56
N ASN A 48 -14.78 15.93 -13.40
CA ASN A 48 -13.96 14.93 -14.05
C ASN A 48 -14.16 13.58 -13.34
N LYS A 49 -15.03 12.73 -13.90
CA LYS A 49 -15.35 11.41 -13.32
C LYS A 49 -14.12 10.51 -13.17
N ASN A 50 -13.10 10.69 -14.01
CA ASN A 50 -11.88 9.88 -13.95
C ASN A 50 -10.99 10.27 -12.76
N GLU A 51 -10.86 11.57 -12.47
CA GLU A 51 -10.13 12.05 -11.29
C GLU A 51 -10.86 11.67 -10.01
N LEU A 52 -12.19 11.81 -9.98
CA LEU A 52 -13.01 11.42 -8.83
C LEU A 52 -12.92 9.91 -8.55
N LEU A 53 -12.95 9.06 -9.58
CA LEU A 53 -12.73 7.62 -9.43
C LEU A 53 -11.30 7.29 -8.97
N SER A 54 -10.29 8.05 -9.42
CA SER A 54 -8.91 7.87 -8.98
C SER A 54 -8.75 8.20 -7.50
N ASP A 55 -9.34 9.30 -7.04
CA ASP A 55 -9.31 9.71 -5.63
C ASP A 55 -10.03 8.72 -4.73
N VAL A 56 -11.23 8.26 -5.12
CA VAL A 56 -11.97 7.24 -4.35
C VAL A 56 -11.17 5.95 -4.24
N LYS A 57 -10.50 5.51 -5.31
CA LYS A 57 -9.60 4.35 -5.27
C LYS A 57 -8.44 4.59 -4.30
N ALA A 58 -7.78 5.75 -4.37
CA ALA A 58 -6.68 6.11 -3.47
C ALA A 58 -7.12 6.08 -2.00
N TYR A 59 -8.26 6.72 -1.66
CA TYR A 59 -8.81 6.69 -0.30
C TYR A 59 -9.18 5.29 0.16
N SER A 60 -9.79 4.48 -0.70
CA SER A 60 -10.14 3.09 -0.35
C SER A 60 -8.90 2.25 -0.03
N LEU A 61 -7.81 2.45 -0.78
CA LEU A 61 -6.55 1.72 -0.59
C LEU A 61 -5.81 2.20 0.66
N ILE A 62 -5.83 3.51 0.95
CA ILE A 62 -5.30 4.11 2.18
C ILE A 62 -6.04 3.56 3.40
N LEU A 63 -7.37 3.57 3.37
CA LEU A 63 -8.19 3.02 4.45
C LEU A 63 -7.93 1.52 4.65
N ALA A 64 -7.86 0.75 3.56
CA ALA A 64 -7.50 -0.67 3.63
C ALA A 64 -6.10 -0.88 4.24
N GLY A 65 -5.13 -0.03 3.91
CA GLY A 65 -3.79 -0.05 4.51
C GLY A 65 -3.79 0.25 6.00
N ILE A 66 -4.51 1.29 6.44
CA ILE A 66 -4.63 1.65 7.87
C ILE A 66 -5.33 0.54 8.65
N ILE A 67 -6.44 0.00 8.11
CA ILE A 67 -7.18 -1.10 8.72
C ILE A 67 -6.30 -2.35 8.79
N ALA A 68 -5.56 -2.67 7.73
CA ALA A 68 -4.65 -3.82 7.70
C ALA A 68 -3.53 -3.68 8.75
N GLY A 69 -2.89 -2.51 8.85
CA GLY A 69 -1.85 -2.24 9.83
C GLY A 69 -2.37 -2.30 11.28
N TRP A 70 -3.53 -1.71 11.55
CA TRP A 70 -4.21 -1.82 12.85
C TRP A 70 -4.56 -3.28 13.19
N CYS A 71 -5.05 -4.04 12.22
CA CYS A 71 -5.45 -5.43 12.39
C CYS A 71 -4.24 -6.36 12.59
N LEU A 72 -3.09 -6.05 11.97
CA LEU A 72 -1.80 -6.69 12.21
C LEU A 72 -1.35 -6.48 13.66
N LEU A 73 -1.46 -5.25 14.18
CA LEU A 73 -1.14 -4.92 15.58
C LEU A 73 -2.09 -5.54 16.60
N LYS A 74 -3.30 -5.90 16.19
CA LYS A 74 -4.22 -6.68 17.04
C LYS A 74 -4.02 -8.20 16.93
N GLY A 75 -3.04 -8.67 16.15
CA GLY A 75 -2.77 -10.09 15.96
C GLY A 75 -3.92 -10.85 15.30
N LYS A 76 -4.81 -10.15 14.59
CA LYS A 76 -5.99 -10.77 13.96
C LYS A 76 -5.64 -11.33 12.59
N ARG A 77 -6.26 -12.46 12.23
CA ARG A 77 -6.06 -13.14 10.92
C ARG A 77 -6.23 -12.19 9.73
N LEU A 78 -7.21 -11.29 9.83
CA LEU A 78 -7.52 -10.29 8.80
C LEU A 78 -6.36 -9.33 8.53
N GLY A 79 -5.50 -9.05 9.53
CA GLY A 79 -4.32 -8.20 9.37
C GLY A 79 -3.30 -8.85 8.45
N TRP A 80 -3.04 -10.15 8.64
CA TRP A 80 -2.19 -10.90 7.71
C TRP A 80 -2.84 -11.01 6.32
N MET A 81 -4.17 -11.20 6.29
CA MET A 81 -4.91 -11.33 5.03
C MET A 81 -4.87 -10.09 4.14
N LEU A 82 -4.94 -8.91 4.74
CA LEU A 82 -4.97 -7.66 4.00
C LEU A 82 -3.57 -7.04 3.90
N GLY A 83 -2.78 -7.12 4.96
CA GLY A 83 -1.47 -6.47 5.04
C GLY A 83 -0.44 -7.08 4.08
N LEU A 84 -0.41 -8.40 3.93
CA LEU A 84 0.57 -9.05 3.06
C LEU A 84 0.33 -8.75 1.57
N PRO A 85 -0.91 -8.84 1.04
CA PRO A 85 -1.21 -8.41 -0.33
C PRO A 85 -0.92 -6.94 -0.57
N ILE A 86 -1.24 -6.06 0.38
CA ILE A 86 -0.99 -4.61 0.24
C ILE A 86 0.52 -4.33 0.20
N LEU A 87 1.31 -4.95 1.08
CA LEU A 87 2.77 -4.80 1.06
C LEU A 87 3.38 -5.32 -0.24
N LEU A 88 2.94 -6.48 -0.73
CA LEU A 88 3.38 -7.04 -2.00
C LEU A 88 3.01 -6.13 -3.17
N PHE A 89 1.78 -5.59 -3.16
CA PHE A 89 1.29 -4.68 -4.19
C PHE A 89 2.11 -3.40 -4.24
N ILE A 90 2.34 -2.76 -3.09
CA ILE A 90 3.19 -1.56 -2.99
C ILE A 90 4.61 -1.86 -3.51
N THR A 91 5.18 -3.00 -3.12
CA THR A 91 6.50 -3.42 -3.61
C THR A 91 6.50 -3.55 -5.13
N LEU A 92 5.47 -4.19 -5.71
CA LEU A 92 5.36 -4.38 -7.15
C LEU A 92 5.24 -3.04 -7.89
N VAL A 93 4.33 -2.16 -7.46
CA VAL A 93 4.12 -0.84 -8.07
C VAL A 93 5.39 0.00 -8.05
N ILE A 94 6.09 0.05 -6.90
CA ILE A 94 7.37 0.78 -6.80
C ILE A 94 8.41 0.15 -7.73
N SER A 95 8.49 -1.18 -7.80
CA SER A 95 9.43 -1.89 -8.67
C SER A 95 9.18 -1.63 -10.15
N THR A 96 7.92 -1.55 -10.58
CA THR A 96 7.55 -1.40 -12.00
C THR A 96 7.60 0.04 -12.49
N ILE A 97 7.48 1.04 -11.60
CA ILE A 97 7.39 2.46 -11.99
C ILE A 97 8.64 3.22 -11.58
N ALA A 98 9.04 3.12 -10.31
CA ALA A 98 10.12 3.94 -9.78
C ALA A 98 11.50 3.46 -10.25
N VAL A 99 11.73 2.15 -10.30
CA VAL A 99 13.03 1.56 -10.73
C VAL A 99 13.37 1.88 -12.20
N PRO A 100 12.48 1.68 -13.18
CA PRO A 100 12.82 2.02 -14.56
C PRO A 100 12.94 3.53 -14.79
N MET A 101 12.18 4.36 -14.07
CA MET A 101 12.33 5.82 -14.14
C MET A 101 13.69 6.28 -13.59
N ALA A 102 14.12 5.70 -12.47
CA ALA A 102 15.42 5.90 -11.86
C ALA A 102 16.59 5.49 -12.78
N LEU A 103 16.50 4.31 -13.41
CA LEU A 103 17.52 3.80 -14.33
C LEU A 103 17.63 4.64 -15.60
N LYS A 104 16.51 5.18 -16.12
CA LYS A 104 16.49 6.05 -17.29
C LYS A 104 17.10 7.43 -17.03
N LEU A 105 16.91 7.97 -15.82
CA LEU A 105 17.36 9.33 -15.49
C LEU A 105 18.86 9.40 -15.15
N LYS A 106 19.56 8.27 -14.91
CA LYS A 106 21.00 8.17 -14.56
C LYS A 106 21.49 9.10 -13.43
N LYS A 107 20.59 9.82 -12.76
CA LYS A 107 20.85 10.66 -11.60
C LYS A 107 20.54 9.85 -10.36
N PHE A 108 21.60 9.39 -9.69
CA PHE A 108 21.52 8.88 -8.33
C PHE A 108 21.39 10.06 -7.36
N ASP A 109 20.21 10.67 -7.33
CA ASP A 109 19.86 11.69 -6.33
C ASP A 109 19.38 11.04 -5.02
N ASN A 110 19.34 11.82 -3.93
CA ASN A 110 18.86 11.40 -2.61
C ASN A 110 17.48 10.71 -2.64
N SER A 111 16.62 11.04 -3.61
CA SER A 111 15.32 10.41 -3.81
C SER A 111 15.44 8.91 -4.11
N LEU A 112 16.43 8.49 -4.91
CA LEU A 112 16.63 7.09 -5.30
C LEU A 112 17.13 6.25 -4.12
N THR A 113 18.02 6.82 -3.30
CA THR A 113 18.46 6.23 -2.03
C THR A 113 17.27 6.04 -1.07
N GLY A 114 16.37 7.03 -0.98
CA GLY A 114 15.14 6.92 -0.21
C GLY A 114 14.22 5.79 -0.68
N PHE A 115 14.06 5.62 -2.00
CA PHE A 115 13.28 4.51 -2.57
C PHE A 115 13.90 3.14 -2.27
N CYS A 116 15.22 2.98 -2.43
CA CYS A 116 15.91 1.73 -2.11
C CYS A 116 15.76 1.34 -0.63
N VAL A 117 15.92 2.31 0.28
CA VAL A 117 15.72 2.08 1.72
C VAL A 117 14.26 1.71 2.01
N GLY A 118 13.30 2.39 1.39
CA GLY A 118 11.87 2.08 1.52
C GLY A 118 11.53 0.65 1.09
N ILE A 119 12.00 0.23 -0.10
CA ILE A 119 11.79 -1.14 -0.62
C ILE A 119 12.43 -2.17 0.30
N PHE A 120 13.65 -1.89 0.80
CA PHE A 120 14.33 -2.79 1.72
C PHE A 120 13.55 -2.99 3.02
N LEU A 121 13.05 -1.90 3.63
CA LEU A 121 12.23 -1.94 4.85
C LEU A 121 10.92 -2.71 4.63
N VAL A 122 10.24 -2.47 3.50
CA VAL A 122 9.02 -3.19 3.11
C VAL A 122 9.30 -4.69 2.88
N GLY A 123 10.38 -5.02 2.18
CA GLY A 123 10.81 -6.40 1.96
C GLY A 123 11.08 -7.14 3.27
N LEU A 124 11.67 -6.46 4.24
CA LEU A 124 11.94 -7.00 5.56
C LEU A 124 10.62 -7.28 6.34
N ALA A 125 9.62 -6.40 6.21
CA ALA A 125 8.28 -6.64 6.77
C ALA A 125 7.57 -7.84 6.10
N ILE A 126 7.72 -8.01 4.78
CA ILE A 126 7.17 -9.16 4.04
C ILE A 126 7.81 -10.47 4.53
N ILE A 127 9.14 -10.50 4.64
CA ILE A 127 9.86 -11.69 5.16
C ILE A 127 9.37 -12.02 6.58
N PHE A 128 9.22 -11.01 7.45
CA PHE A 128 8.73 -11.23 8.80
C PHE A 128 7.29 -11.75 8.87
N LEU A 129 6.41 -11.34 7.96
CA LEU A 129 5.05 -11.86 7.86
C LEU A 129 4.99 -13.25 7.23
N LEU A 130 5.93 -13.61 6.35
CA LEU A 130 6.00 -14.92 5.71
C LEU A 130 6.59 -16.02 6.61
N LEU A 131 7.33 -15.65 7.66
CA LEU A 131 7.92 -16.60 8.62
C LEU A 131 6.86 -17.55 9.20
N PRO A 132 7.21 -18.84 9.41
CA PRO A 132 6.28 -19.84 9.94
C PRO A 132 5.74 -19.48 11.32
N SER A 133 6.54 -18.79 12.15
CA SER A 133 6.13 -18.28 13.45
C SER A 133 4.98 -17.27 13.36
N ALA A 134 4.98 -16.39 12.36
CA ALA A 134 3.90 -15.44 12.13
C ALA A 134 2.65 -16.16 11.58
N ARG A 135 2.84 -17.08 10.61
CA ARG A 135 1.72 -17.86 10.05
C ARG A 135 0.95 -18.66 11.10
N GLN A 136 1.65 -19.25 12.08
CA GLN A 136 1.02 -19.98 13.18
C GLN A 136 0.22 -19.06 14.10
N LYS A 137 0.76 -17.90 14.47
CA LYS A 137 0.09 -16.91 15.33
C LYS A 137 -1.14 -16.28 14.69
N TYR A 138 -1.03 -15.92 13.41
CA TYR A 138 -2.18 -15.43 12.63
C TYR A 138 -3.14 -16.56 12.21
N ARG A 139 -2.90 -17.81 12.64
CA ARG A 139 -3.72 -19.00 12.35
C ARG A 139 -4.11 -19.08 10.87
N VAL A 140 -3.11 -18.91 10.00
CA VAL A 140 -3.29 -18.90 8.55
C VAL A 140 -3.44 -20.34 8.06
N SER A 141 -4.62 -20.71 7.58
CA SER A 141 -4.86 -21.98 6.90
C SER A 141 -4.44 -21.90 5.43
N LYS A 142 -4.27 -23.05 4.76
CA LYS A 142 -3.99 -23.11 3.31
C LYS A 142 -5.00 -22.32 2.48
N GLY A 143 -6.28 -22.36 2.87
CA GLY A 143 -7.34 -21.59 2.22
C GLY A 143 -7.19 -20.08 2.39
N ILE A 144 -6.75 -19.61 3.57
CA ILE A 144 -6.49 -18.19 3.82
C ILE A 144 -5.30 -17.70 2.99
N ALA A 145 -4.23 -18.50 2.90
CA ALA A 145 -3.08 -18.19 2.05
C ALA A 145 -3.45 -18.09 0.56
N PHE A 146 -4.35 -18.96 0.09
CA PHE A 146 -4.88 -18.87 -1.28
C PHE A 146 -5.72 -17.60 -1.47
N LEU A 147 -6.57 -17.25 -0.51
CA LEU A 147 -7.41 -16.05 -0.55
C LEU A 147 -6.56 -14.77 -0.56
N THR A 148 -5.46 -14.72 0.19
CA THR A 148 -4.51 -13.61 0.13
C THR A 148 -3.81 -13.48 -1.22
N LEU A 149 -3.48 -14.62 -1.84
CA LEU A 149 -2.83 -14.62 -3.14
C LEU A 149 -3.82 -14.15 -4.22
N LEU A 150 -5.08 -14.58 -4.14
CA LEU A 150 -6.16 -14.15 -5.02
C LEU A 150 -6.44 -12.64 -4.86
N LEU A 151 -6.42 -12.11 -3.63
CA LEU A 151 -6.52 -10.67 -3.39
C LEU A 151 -5.35 -9.89 -4.00
N PHE A 152 -4.13 -10.41 -3.91
CA PHE A 152 -2.96 -9.81 -4.54
C PHE A 152 -3.10 -9.79 -6.08
N ILE A 153 -3.51 -10.91 -6.69
CA ILE A 153 -3.76 -10.97 -8.13
C ILE A 153 -4.90 -10.02 -8.53
N GLY A 154 -5.97 -9.96 -7.75
CA GLY A 154 -7.09 -9.05 -7.99
C GLY A 154 -6.67 -7.57 -7.95
N LEU A 155 -5.86 -7.19 -6.96
CA LEU A 155 -5.30 -5.83 -6.86
C LEU A 155 -4.36 -5.51 -8.03
N GLY A 156 -3.46 -6.44 -8.38
CA GLY A 156 -2.55 -6.28 -9.50
C GLY A 156 -3.28 -6.19 -10.84
N GLY A 157 -4.27 -7.05 -11.07
CA GLY A 157 -5.10 -7.05 -12.27
C GLY A 157 -5.95 -5.79 -12.38
N ALA A 158 -6.58 -5.36 -11.28
CA ALA A 158 -7.32 -4.10 -11.26
C ALA A 158 -6.40 -2.91 -11.58
N TYR A 159 -5.18 -2.88 -11.04
CA TYR A 159 -4.22 -1.81 -11.31
C TYR A 159 -3.83 -1.73 -12.78
N TYR A 160 -3.44 -2.87 -13.39
CA TYR A 160 -3.05 -2.90 -14.80
C TYR A 160 -4.19 -2.67 -15.79
N PHE A 161 -5.42 -3.10 -15.45
CA PHE A 161 -6.59 -2.90 -16.31
C PHE A 161 -7.13 -1.46 -16.27
N LEU A 162 -6.84 -0.73 -15.19
CA LEU A 162 -7.27 0.65 -14.98
C LEU A 162 -6.21 1.70 -15.37
N GLN A 163 -5.05 1.26 -15.84
CA GLN A 163 -3.97 2.10 -16.36
C GLN A 163 -4.13 2.30 -17.86
#